data_AF-A0A8H7X465-F1
#
_entry.id   AF-A0A8H7X465-F1
#
_cell.length_a   1.000
_cell.length_b   1.000
_cell.length_c   1.000
_cell.angle_alpha   90.00
_cell.angle_beta   90.00
_cell.angle_gamma   90.00
#
_symmetry.space_group_name_H-M   'P 1'
#
loop_
_entity.id
_entity.type
_entity.pdbx_description
1 polymer ?
#
loop_
_entity_poly.entity_id
_entity_poly.type
_entity_poly.pdbx_seq_one_letter_code
_entity_poly.pdbx_strand_id
1 'polypeptide(L)'
;MIRHDMETYLDHRLKNSRFRSWTSELKDHVKQRLVSRADGMYVGFSFDDRTRHNRFRLVALHLDDLTSCWNESKIRARIEHFPKTLERFYQCILREIDEEDFPQSLQGLRPLAHARRNISLAKLTEAMVVDPDKSLHVSNSNRFMNIKDVLQILPAGLVLRVRGTVLRHSAANGQPCKLIVKNEKSSASGGVVRLTHYSVLQYLSSNRIQSTAVSFFHLDVLCSRQNIAQLCLAYLHAVAEYNDSSAHELYQTFPFLHYAAIYLVSHLKVLEAEPVPLSLQQLSRAFLNSKSGSGST
;
A
#
# COMPACT_ATOMS: atom_id res chain seq x y z
N MET A 1 28.41 -1.69 15.97
CA MET A 1 27.26 -2.60 16.07
C MET A 1 26.48 -2.67 14.76
N ILE A 2 25.73 -1.64 14.35
CA ILE A 2 24.86 -1.67 13.15
C ILE A 2 25.60 -2.04 11.86
N ARG A 3 26.81 -1.52 11.66
CA ARG A 3 27.65 -1.86 10.50
C ARG A 3 27.96 -3.37 10.43
N HIS A 4 28.40 -3.93 11.55
CA HIS A 4 28.74 -5.35 11.67
C HIS A 4 27.50 -6.25 11.45
N ASP A 5 26.34 -5.82 11.96
CA ASP A 5 25.08 -6.53 11.76
C ASP A 5 24.66 -6.50 10.27
N MET A 6 24.87 -5.38 9.56
CA MET A 6 24.63 -5.28 8.11
C MET A 6 25.58 -6.17 7.30
N GLU A 7 26.88 -6.20 7.66
CA GLU A 7 27.87 -7.07 7.04
C GLU A 7 27.48 -8.54 7.22
N THR A 8 27.09 -8.94 8.42
CA THR A 8 26.62 -10.30 8.75
C THR A 8 25.36 -10.67 7.98
N TYR A 9 24.38 -9.76 7.90
CA TYR A 9 23.17 -9.94 7.09
C TYR A 9 23.50 -10.16 5.61
N LEU A 10 24.42 -9.36 5.05
CA LEU A 10 24.85 -9.48 3.66
C LEU A 10 25.60 -10.78 3.40
N ASP A 11 26.50 -11.18 4.29
CA ASP A 11 27.23 -12.45 4.20
C ASP A 11 26.26 -13.65 4.18
N HIS A 12 25.20 -13.61 4.99
CA HIS A 12 24.16 -14.63 4.95
C HIS A 12 23.37 -14.59 3.63
N ARG A 13 22.97 -13.41 3.14
CA ARG A 13 22.18 -13.26 1.89
C ARG A 13 22.98 -13.66 0.65
N LEU A 14 24.25 -13.31 0.56
CA LEU A 14 25.13 -13.57 -0.59
C LEU A 14 25.52 -15.05 -0.74
N LYS A 15 25.22 -15.90 0.26
CA LYS A 15 25.30 -17.37 0.18
C LYS A 15 24.13 -18.00 -0.58
N ASN A 16 23.03 -17.26 -0.78
CA ASN A 16 21.86 -17.77 -1.50
C ASN A 16 22.23 -18.16 -2.94
N SER A 17 21.59 -19.21 -3.47
CA SER A 17 21.79 -19.71 -4.84
C SER A 17 21.63 -18.63 -5.91
N ARG A 18 20.83 -17.59 -5.63
CA ARG A 18 20.64 -16.41 -6.49
C ARG A 18 21.93 -15.65 -6.81
N PHE A 19 22.95 -15.73 -5.96
CA PHE A 19 24.24 -15.05 -6.13
C PHE A 19 25.39 -16.04 -6.39
N ARG A 20 25.08 -17.26 -6.82
CA ARG A 20 26.10 -18.31 -7.07
C ARG A 20 27.06 -17.95 -8.20
N SER A 21 26.60 -17.19 -9.19
CA SER A 21 27.41 -16.76 -10.34
C SER A 21 28.40 -15.63 -10.01
N TRP A 22 28.29 -15.00 -8.84
CA TRP A 22 29.17 -13.89 -8.46
C TRP A 22 30.46 -14.41 -7.83
N THR A 23 31.60 -13.85 -8.25
CA THR A 23 32.91 -14.14 -7.66
C THR A 23 32.96 -13.67 -6.20
N SER A 24 33.88 -14.24 -5.40
CA SER A 24 34.13 -13.78 -4.03
C SER A 24 34.49 -12.29 -4.00
N GLU A 25 35.35 -11.86 -4.91
CA GLU A 25 35.77 -10.46 -5.05
C GLU A 25 34.57 -9.53 -5.32
N LEU A 26 33.67 -9.91 -6.23
CA LEU A 26 32.47 -9.12 -6.51
C LEU A 26 31.55 -9.06 -5.29
N LYS A 27 31.36 -10.17 -4.57
CA LYS A 27 30.55 -10.21 -3.34
C LYS A 27 31.10 -9.29 -2.26
N ASP A 28 32.41 -9.30 -2.05
CA ASP A 28 33.07 -8.42 -1.09
C ASP A 28 32.98 -6.95 -1.52
N HIS A 29 33.15 -6.65 -2.80
CA HIS A 29 32.96 -5.30 -3.34
C HIS A 29 31.53 -4.80 -3.12
N VAL A 30 30.52 -5.59 -3.46
CA VAL A 30 29.10 -5.27 -3.24
C VAL A 30 28.85 -5.01 -1.77
N LYS A 31 29.32 -5.91 -0.88
CA LYS A 31 29.15 -5.79 0.56
C LYS A 31 29.73 -4.47 1.09
N GLN A 32 31.00 -4.20 0.79
CA GLN A 32 31.68 -2.98 1.24
C GLN A 32 30.96 -1.72 0.75
N ARG A 33 30.54 -1.69 -0.53
CA ARG A 33 29.88 -0.53 -1.11
C ARG A 33 28.49 -0.29 -0.54
N LEU A 34 27.66 -1.33 -0.40
CA LEU A 34 26.31 -1.19 0.15
C LEU A 34 26.35 -0.70 1.61
N VAL A 35 27.24 -1.25 2.43
CA VAL A 35 27.43 -0.86 3.82
C VAL A 35 27.93 0.58 3.93
N SER A 36 28.98 0.93 3.19
CA SER A 36 29.56 2.28 3.20
C SER A 36 28.54 3.36 2.80
N ARG A 37 27.74 3.09 1.76
CA ARG A 37 26.73 4.05 1.28
C ARG A 37 25.55 4.19 2.24
N ALA A 38 25.11 3.11 2.88
CA ALA A 38 24.05 3.16 3.88
C ALA A 38 24.47 3.86 5.18
N ASP A 39 25.78 3.95 5.46
CA ASP A 39 26.33 4.61 6.64
C ASP A 39 26.50 6.14 6.46
N GLY A 40 26.46 6.64 5.22
CA GLY A 40 26.86 7.99 4.84
C GLY A 40 25.94 9.15 5.22
N MET A 41 24.95 8.97 6.10
CA MET A 41 24.08 10.06 6.58
C MET A 41 23.78 9.93 8.08
N TYR A 42 24.74 10.36 8.89
CA TYR A 42 24.47 10.84 10.25
C TYR A 42 23.84 12.23 10.14
N VAL A 43 22.52 12.33 10.24
CA VAL A 43 21.83 13.62 10.40
C VAL A 43 21.33 13.70 11.83
N GLY A 44 22.13 14.30 12.71
CA GLY A 44 21.75 14.64 14.07
C GLY A 44 21.74 13.48 15.07
N PHE A 45 21.91 13.83 16.34
CA PHE A 45 22.06 12.99 17.53
C PHE A 45 20.82 12.13 17.89
N SER A 46 20.21 11.42 16.95
CA SER A 46 19.10 10.51 17.25
C SER A 46 19.58 9.06 17.32
N PHE A 47 19.71 8.54 18.54
CA PHE A 47 19.81 7.10 18.86
C PHE A 47 18.49 6.35 18.59
N ASP A 48 17.74 6.72 17.55
CA ASP A 48 16.45 6.12 17.25
C ASP A 48 16.63 4.78 16.53
N ASP A 49 15.96 3.74 17.03
CA ASP A 49 15.90 2.40 16.49
C ASP A 49 15.42 2.37 15.02
N ARG A 50 14.64 3.38 14.61
CA ARG A 50 14.18 3.55 13.22
C ARG A 50 15.35 3.70 12.23
N THR A 51 16.42 4.40 12.61
CA THR A 51 17.60 4.61 11.75
C THR A 51 18.35 3.31 11.49
N ARG A 52 18.26 2.34 12.40
CA ARG A 52 18.82 1.00 12.19
C ARG A 52 18.01 0.26 11.13
N HIS A 53 16.71 0.15 11.35
CA HIS A 53 15.78 -0.56 10.46
C HIS A 53 15.80 -0.01 9.02
N ASN A 54 15.86 1.32 8.88
CA ASN A 54 15.91 1.96 7.57
C ASN A 54 17.16 1.58 6.77
N ARG A 55 18.32 1.45 7.43
CA ARG A 55 19.58 1.05 6.79
C ARG A 55 19.55 -0.40 6.32
N PHE A 56 19.05 -1.33 7.14
CA PHE A 56 18.85 -2.72 6.70
C PHE A 56 17.91 -2.83 5.51
N ARG A 57 16.80 -2.09 5.55
CA ARG A 57 15.83 -2.08 4.46
C ARG A 57 16.45 -1.55 3.17
N LEU A 58 17.22 -0.45 3.25
CA LEU A 58 17.93 0.13 2.11
C LEU A 58 18.95 -0.86 1.51
N VAL A 59 19.78 -1.48 2.35
CA VAL A 59 20.77 -2.48 1.92
C VAL A 59 20.08 -3.68 1.26
N ALA A 60 18.99 -4.18 1.83
CA ALA A 60 18.21 -5.27 1.25
C ALA A 60 17.63 -4.90 -0.12
N LEU A 61 17.07 -3.70 -0.27
CA LEU A 61 16.51 -3.19 -1.52
C LEU A 61 17.58 -3.05 -2.61
N HIS A 62 18.73 -2.47 -2.27
CA HIS A 62 19.84 -2.36 -3.22
C HIS A 62 20.37 -3.72 -3.63
N LEU A 63 20.55 -4.65 -2.68
CA LEU A 63 21.01 -6.01 -3.02
C LEU A 63 20.03 -6.72 -3.96
N ASP A 64 18.72 -6.58 -3.72
CA ASP A 64 17.70 -7.16 -4.59
C ASP A 64 17.66 -6.51 -5.97
N ASP A 65 17.87 -5.19 -6.08
CA ASP A 65 17.97 -4.48 -7.37
C ASP A 65 19.15 -4.99 -8.22
N LEU A 66 20.30 -5.28 -7.59
CA LEU A 66 21.46 -5.83 -8.29
C LEU A 66 21.22 -7.21 -8.91
N THR A 67 20.21 -7.96 -8.47
CA THR A 67 19.88 -9.26 -9.08
C THR A 67 19.38 -9.16 -10.52
N SER A 68 18.94 -7.98 -10.94
CA SER A 68 18.53 -7.70 -12.32
C SER A 68 19.70 -7.44 -13.28
N CYS A 69 20.91 -7.21 -12.75
CA CYS A 69 22.08 -6.94 -13.56
C CYS A 69 22.66 -8.24 -14.15
N TRP A 70 22.92 -8.25 -15.46
CA TRP A 70 23.35 -9.43 -16.20
C TRP A 70 24.87 -9.65 -16.23
N ASN A 71 25.68 -8.66 -15.82
CA ASN A 71 27.13 -8.80 -15.69
C ASN A 71 27.72 -7.95 -14.55
N GLU A 72 28.98 -8.20 -14.22
CA GLU A 72 29.71 -7.50 -13.17
C GLU A 72 29.85 -6.01 -13.43
N SER A 73 30.14 -5.59 -14.67
CA SER A 73 30.28 -4.18 -15.03
C SER A 73 29.01 -3.38 -14.76
N LYS A 74 27.83 -3.95 -15.04
CA LYS A 74 26.52 -3.36 -14.74
C LYS A 74 26.26 -3.32 -13.24
N ILE A 75 26.63 -4.36 -12.50
CA ILE A 75 26.54 -4.37 -11.03
C ILE A 75 27.35 -3.20 -10.45
N ARG A 76 28.63 -3.08 -10.82
CA ARG A 76 29.51 -2.02 -10.33
C ARG A 76 29.00 -0.63 -10.70
N ALA A 77 28.55 -0.42 -11.94
CA ALA A 77 27.98 0.84 -12.37
C ALA A 77 26.68 1.19 -11.63
N ARG A 78 25.78 0.21 -11.40
CA ARG A 78 24.50 0.42 -10.72
C ARG A 78 24.68 0.84 -9.26
N ILE A 79 25.64 0.22 -8.56
CA ILE A 79 25.96 0.53 -7.15
C ILE A 79 26.30 2.00 -6.93
N GLU A 80 27.03 2.61 -7.87
CA GLU A 80 27.47 4.00 -7.70
C GLU A 80 26.32 5.01 -7.75
N HIS A 81 25.22 4.64 -8.41
CA HIS A 81 24.03 5.48 -8.57
C HIS A 81 22.96 5.22 -7.50
N PHE A 82 23.19 4.28 -6.56
CA PHE A 82 22.19 3.98 -5.55
C PHE A 82 21.92 5.16 -4.61
N PRO A 83 20.64 5.41 -4.26
CA PRO A 83 20.28 6.42 -3.27
C PRO A 83 20.95 6.09 -1.93
N LYS A 84 21.48 7.10 -1.23
CA LYS A 84 22.20 6.89 0.04
C LYS A 84 21.27 6.69 1.24
N THR A 85 19.98 7.00 1.09
CA THR A 85 18.97 6.87 2.15
C THR A 85 17.70 6.21 1.65
N LEU A 86 16.96 5.64 2.59
CA LEU A 86 15.66 5.04 2.32
C LEU A 86 14.63 6.08 1.89
N GLU A 87 14.68 7.28 2.46
CA GLU A 87 13.85 8.40 2.01
C GLU A 87 14.15 8.77 0.56
N ARG A 88 15.43 8.87 0.17
CA ARG A 88 15.80 9.17 -1.21
C ARG A 88 15.36 8.06 -2.17
N PHE A 89 15.46 6.80 -1.75
CA PHE A 89 14.93 5.67 -2.50
C PHE A 89 13.42 5.81 -2.76
N TYR A 90 12.63 6.12 -1.74
CA TYR A 90 11.18 6.34 -1.93
C TYR A 90 10.87 7.57 -2.79
N GLN A 91 11.63 8.66 -2.66
CA GLN A 91 11.48 9.80 -3.56
C GLN A 91 11.75 9.46 -5.01
N CYS A 92 12.75 8.61 -5.29
CA CYS A 92 13.03 8.19 -6.66
C CYS A 92 11.84 7.41 -7.22
N ILE A 93 11.33 6.42 -6.49
CA ILE A 93 10.18 5.62 -6.95
C ILE A 93 8.92 6.47 -7.13
N LEU A 94 8.63 7.39 -6.21
CA LEU A 94 7.45 8.25 -6.32
C LEU A 94 7.54 9.24 -7.50
N ARG A 95 8.76 9.61 -7.93
CA ARG A 95 8.99 10.45 -9.12
C ARG A 95 8.85 9.69 -10.43
N GLU A 96 8.88 8.36 -10.40
CA GLU A 96 8.67 7.53 -11.59
C GLU A 96 7.18 7.38 -11.95
N ILE A 97 6.28 7.77 -11.05
CA ILE A 97 4.84 7.81 -11.33
C ILE A 97 4.58 9.01 -12.25
N ASP A 98 3.76 8.81 -13.29
CA ASP A 98 3.36 9.90 -14.17
C ASP A 98 2.44 10.88 -13.42
N GLU A 99 2.59 12.19 -13.68
CA GLU A 99 1.80 13.22 -12.98
C GLU A 99 0.28 13.03 -13.18
N GLU A 100 -0.12 12.47 -14.32
CA GLU A 100 -1.51 12.13 -14.64
C GLU A 100 -2.09 11.06 -13.70
N ASP A 101 -1.24 10.17 -13.20
CA ASP A 101 -1.60 9.07 -12.31
C ASP A 101 -1.52 9.45 -10.83
N PHE A 102 -0.95 10.62 -10.49
CA PHE A 102 -0.78 11.06 -9.09
C PHE A 102 -2.06 10.93 -8.24
N PRO A 103 -3.23 11.45 -8.69
CA PRO A 103 -4.45 11.34 -7.89
C PRO A 103 -4.82 9.88 -7.61
N GLN A 104 -4.79 9.02 -8.63
CA GLN A 104 -5.15 7.60 -8.56
C GLN A 104 -4.16 6.83 -7.67
N SER A 105 -2.86 7.08 -7.82
CA SER A 105 -1.82 6.52 -6.95
C SER A 105 -2.05 6.90 -5.49
N LEU A 106 -2.39 8.17 -5.20
CA LEU A 106 -2.69 8.63 -3.84
C LEU A 106 -3.95 7.95 -3.27
N GLN A 107 -5.02 7.82 -4.06
CA GLN A 107 -6.23 7.10 -3.66
C GLN A 107 -5.96 5.61 -3.41
N GLY A 108 -4.95 5.02 -4.06
CA GLY A 108 -4.50 3.66 -3.77
C GLY A 108 -3.65 3.56 -2.49
N LEU A 109 -2.77 4.53 -2.24
CA LEU A 109 -1.87 4.50 -1.08
C LEU A 109 -2.59 4.73 0.25
N ARG A 110 -3.61 5.60 0.30
CA ARG A 110 -4.42 5.87 1.51
C ARG A 110 -5.02 4.61 2.16
N PRO A 111 -5.79 3.77 1.44
CA PRO A 111 -6.37 2.57 2.01
C PRO A 111 -5.29 1.51 2.31
N LEU A 112 -4.20 1.44 1.55
CA LEU A 112 -3.07 0.56 1.89
C LEU A 112 -2.36 0.95 3.20
N ALA A 113 -2.39 2.24 3.55
CA ALA A 113 -1.80 2.79 4.76
C ALA A 113 -2.70 2.63 6.00
N HIS A 114 -4.02 2.80 5.86
CA HIS A 114 -4.92 2.98 7.01
C HIS A 114 -6.07 1.97 7.10
N ALA A 115 -6.17 1.01 6.19
CA ALA A 115 -7.19 -0.02 6.28
C ALA A 115 -7.02 -0.92 7.51
N ARG A 116 -8.15 -1.28 8.16
CA ARG A 116 -8.18 -2.21 9.29
C ARG A 116 -7.72 -3.63 8.94
N ARG A 117 -7.76 -4.00 7.67
CA ARG A 117 -7.28 -5.27 7.14
C ARG A 117 -6.68 -5.08 5.77
N ASN A 118 -5.82 -6.03 5.40
CA ASN A 118 -5.24 -6.06 4.07
C ASN A 118 -6.35 -6.10 3.00
N ILE A 119 -6.12 -5.33 1.93
CA ILE A 119 -7.07 -5.12 0.85
C ILE A 119 -6.67 -6.02 -0.32
N SER A 120 -7.66 -6.65 -0.97
CA SER A 120 -7.41 -7.42 -2.19
C SER A 120 -7.29 -6.48 -3.38
N LEU A 121 -6.62 -6.92 -4.45
CA LEU A 121 -6.43 -6.11 -5.65
C LEU A 121 -7.76 -5.59 -6.21
N ALA A 122 -8.80 -6.45 -6.30
CA ALA A 122 -10.14 -6.04 -6.74
C ALA A 122 -10.85 -5.06 -5.80
N LYS A 123 -10.49 -5.02 -4.50
CA LYS A 123 -11.03 -4.02 -3.56
C LYS A 123 -10.30 -2.71 -3.67
N LEU A 124 -9.00 -2.76 -3.95
CA LEU A 124 -8.16 -1.59 -4.12
C LEU A 124 -8.54 -0.83 -5.39
N THR A 125 -8.84 -1.53 -6.50
CA THR A 125 -9.32 -0.90 -7.74
C THR A 125 -10.60 -0.11 -7.52
N GLU A 126 -11.55 -0.66 -6.79
CA GLU A 126 -12.81 0.03 -6.46
C GLU A 126 -12.55 1.24 -5.56
N ALA A 127 -11.67 1.09 -4.57
CA ALA A 127 -11.26 2.19 -3.69
C ALA A 127 -10.57 3.34 -4.44
N MET A 128 -9.79 3.03 -5.48
CA MET A 128 -9.06 4.03 -6.28
C MET A 128 -9.96 4.84 -7.22
N VAL A 129 -11.15 4.32 -7.55
CA VAL A 129 -12.09 4.94 -8.50
C VAL A 129 -13.03 5.91 -7.80
N VAL A 130 -13.28 5.70 -6.51
CA VAL A 130 -14.12 6.57 -5.70
C VAL A 130 -13.27 7.68 -5.11
N ASP A 131 -13.60 8.92 -5.44
CA ASP A 131 -13.03 10.10 -4.82
C ASP A 131 -14.09 10.73 -3.90
N PRO A 132 -14.06 10.44 -2.59
CA PRO A 132 -15.12 10.88 -1.67
C PRO A 132 -15.19 12.40 -1.51
N ASP A 133 -14.14 13.12 -1.90
CA ASP A 133 -14.08 14.58 -1.85
C ASP A 133 -14.74 15.23 -3.09
N LYS A 134 -14.94 14.47 -4.17
CA LYS A 134 -15.47 14.99 -5.44
C LYS A 134 -16.82 14.43 -5.83
N SER A 135 -17.06 13.12 -5.64
CA SER A 135 -18.32 12.50 -6.04
C SER A 135 -18.71 11.32 -5.16
N LEU A 136 -20.03 11.14 -5.02
CA LEU A 136 -20.62 10.02 -4.29
C LEU A 136 -20.96 8.83 -5.19
N HIS A 137 -20.70 8.95 -6.50
CA HIS A 137 -21.08 7.96 -7.49
C HIS A 137 -19.87 7.14 -7.94
N VAL A 138 -20.02 5.81 -7.87
CA VAL A 138 -19.11 4.87 -8.51
C VAL A 138 -19.44 4.88 -10.00
N SER A 139 -18.77 5.72 -10.79
CA SER A 139 -18.96 5.70 -12.25
C SER A 139 -18.33 4.44 -12.84
N ASN A 140 -19.14 3.62 -13.51
CA ASN A 140 -18.65 2.44 -14.22
C ASN A 140 -17.60 2.80 -15.29
N SER A 141 -17.66 4.01 -15.88
CA SER A 141 -16.68 4.48 -16.86
C SER A 141 -15.28 4.65 -16.30
N ASN A 142 -15.17 4.88 -14.99
CA ASN A 142 -13.89 5.14 -14.32
C ASN A 142 -13.27 3.85 -13.76
N ARG A 143 -13.98 2.71 -13.83
CA ARG A 143 -13.48 1.43 -13.32
C ARG A 143 -12.30 0.94 -14.15
N PHE A 144 -11.32 0.35 -13.47
CA PHE A 144 -10.21 -0.33 -14.11
C PHE A 144 -10.74 -1.44 -15.04
N MET A 145 -10.32 -1.41 -16.31
CA MET A 145 -10.61 -2.49 -17.25
C MET A 145 -9.98 -3.81 -16.81
N ASN A 146 -8.79 -3.74 -16.22
CA ASN A 146 -8.10 -4.89 -15.64
C ASN A 146 -7.51 -4.52 -14.27
N ILE A 147 -7.87 -5.31 -13.25
CA ILE A 147 -7.43 -5.07 -11.88
C ILE A 147 -5.91 -5.10 -11.68
N LYS A 148 -5.17 -5.73 -12.62
CA LYS A 148 -3.69 -5.79 -12.58
C LYS A 148 -3.04 -4.46 -12.96
N ASP A 149 -3.76 -3.56 -13.62
CA ASP A 149 -3.21 -2.28 -14.08
C ASP A 149 -2.90 -1.32 -12.92
N VAL A 150 -3.48 -1.57 -11.74
CA VAL A 150 -3.08 -0.93 -10.47
C VAL A 150 -1.58 -1.07 -10.21
N LEU A 151 -0.94 -2.15 -10.65
CA LEU A 151 0.50 -2.36 -10.45
C LEU A 151 1.37 -1.52 -11.41
N GLN A 152 0.76 -0.92 -12.43
CA GLN A 152 1.41 0.07 -13.29
C GLN A 152 1.41 1.44 -12.60
N ILE A 153 0.29 1.79 -11.96
CA ILE A 153 0.08 3.05 -11.22
C ILE A 153 0.79 3.07 -9.84
N LEU A 154 0.91 1.90 -9.20
CA LEU A 154 1.54 1.71 -7.90
C LEU A 154 2.84 0.91 -8.05
N PRO A 155 4.01 1.58 -8.03
CA PRO A 155 5.29 0.92 -8.25
C PRO A 155 5.59 -0.21 -7.25
N ALA A 156 6.21 -1.27 -7.74
CA ALA A 156 6.56 -2.46 -6.94
C ALA A 156 7.54 -2.18 -5.78
N GLY A 157 8.22 -1.04 -5.77
CA GLY A 157 9.04 -0.59 -4.64
C GLY A 157 8.21 -0.14 -3.44
N LEU A 158 6.96 0.28 -3.66
CA LEU A 158 6.03 0.77 -2.63
C LEU A 158 5.01 -0.28 -2.24
N VAL A 159 4.49 -1.04 -3.21
CA VAL A 159 3.45 -2.05 -2.98
C VAL A 159 3.90 -3.47 -3.32
N LEU A 160 3.43 -4.43 -2.53
CA LEU A 160 3.65 -5.86 -2.72
C LEU A 160 2.30 -6.54 -2.91
N ARG A 161 2.17 -7.27 -4.03
CA ARG A 161 1.08 -8.20 -4.27
C ARG A 161 1.46 -9.60 -3.78
N VAL A 162 0.71 -10.10 -2.82
CA VAL A 162 0.82 -11.47 -2.30
C VAL A 162 -0.29 -12.31 -2.91
N ARG A 163 0.08 -13.38 -3.62
CA ARG A 163 -0.91 -14.34 -4.16
C ARG A 163 -1.51 -15.13 -3.00
N GLY A 164 -2.84 -15.07 -2.86
CA GLY A 164 -3.60 -15.76 -1.83
C GLY A 164 -4.97 -15.10 -1.60
N THR A 165 -6.00 -15.88 -1.31
CA THR A 165 -7.32 -15.38 -0.91
C THR A 165 -7.40 -15.19 0.60
N VAL A 166 -8.12 -14.18 1.07
CA VAL A 166 -8.56 -14.11 2.46
C VAL A 166 -9.89 -14.85 2.55
N LEU A 167 -9.88 -16.16 2.85
CA LEU A 167 -11.11 -16.88 3.15
C LEU A 167 -11.46 -16.69 4.63
N ARG A 168 -12.73 -16.38 4.89
CA ARG A 168 -13.36 -16.64 6.18
C ARG A 168 -13.79 -18.10 6.18
N HIS A 169 -13.34 -18.89 7.15
CA HIS A 169 -14.21 -19.94 7.67
C HIS A 169 -15.24 -19.24 8.57
N SER A 170 -16.51 -19.40 8.26
CA SER A 170 -17.56 -19.16 9.26
C SER A 170 -17.39 -20.23 10.32
N ALA A 171 -16.97 -19.86 11.53
CA ALA A 171 -17.09 -20.76 12.66
C ALA A 171 -18.56 -20.73 13.07
N ALA A 172 -19.30 -21.81 12.81
CA ALA A 172 -20.65 -22.01 13.32
C ALA A 172 -20.73 -21.95 14.87
N ASN A 173 -19.58 -21.92 15.58
CA ASN A 173 -19.51 -22.22 17.00
C ASN A 173 -18.72 -21.17 17.84
N GLY A 174 -18.75 -19.88 17.46
CA GLY A 174 -18.22 -18.80 18.33
C GLY A 174 -16.70 -18.78 18.57
N GLN A 175 -15.89 -19.52 17.79
CA GLN A 175 -14.43 -19.41 17.83
C GLN A 175 -13.92 -18.20 17.02
N PRO A 176 -12.82 -17.55 17.45
CA PRO A 176 -12.24 -16.41 16.74
C PRO A 176 -11.80 -16.81 15.32
N CYS A 177 -12.28 -16.04 14.34
CA CYS A 177 -12.07 -16.28 12.91
C CYS A 177 -10.58 -16.41 12.56
N LYS A 178 -10.14 -17.62 12.20
CA LYS A 178 -8.78 -17.85 11.69
C LYS A 178 -8.72 -17.45 10.21
N LEU A 179 -7.78 -16.56 9.87
CA LEU A 179 -7.48 -16.19 8.49
C LEU A 179 -6.80 -17.37 7.79
N ILE A 180 -7.46 -18.01 6.83
CA ILE A 180 -6.85 -19.07 6.01
C ILE A 180 -6.53 -18.46 4.64
N VAL A 181 -5.24 -18.37 4.33
CA VAL A 181 -4.77 -18.04 2.98
C VAL A 181 -4.75 -19.32 2.17
N LYS A 182 -5.74 -19.53 1.28
CA LYS A 182 -5.66 -20.62 0.30
C LYS A 182 -4.99 -20.10 -0.97
N ASN A 183 -4.05 -20.90 -1.47
CA ASN A 183 -3.42 -20.69 -2.78
C ASN A 183 -4.39 -21.15 -3.87
N GLU A 184 -5.36 -20.32 -4.23
CA GLU A 184 -6.19 -20.58 -5.40
C GLU A 184 -5.56 -19.94 -6.64
N LYS A 185 -5.39 -20.76 -7.70
CA LYS A 185 -4.81 -20.36 -8.98
C LYS A 185 -5.73 -19.41 -9.79
N SER A 186 -6.98 -19.24 -9.37
CA SER A 186 -8.05 -18.54 -10.10
C SER A 186 -8.83 -17.59 -9.20
N SER A 187 -8.16 -16.74 -8.42
CA SER A 187 -8.88 -15.78 -7.58
C SER A 187 -9.28 -14.53 -8.35
N ALA A 188 -10.58 -14.36 -8.59
CA ALA A 188 -11.20 -13.12 -9.06
C ALA A 188 -10.77 -11.88 -8.25
N SER A 189 -10.36 -12.08 -6.99
CA SER A 189 -9.88 -11.00 -6.12
C SER A 189 -8.49 -10.44 -6.48
N GLY A 190 -7.74 -11.13 -7.35
CA GLY A 190 -6.39 -10.76 -7.73
C GLY A 190 -5.34 -10.93 -6.63
N GLY A 191 -5.68 -11.44 -5.44
CA GLY A 191 -4.75 -11.58 -4.31
C GLY A 191 -4.68 -10.33 -3.43
N VAL A 192 -3.87 -10.38 -2.38
CA VAL A 192 -3.75 -9.32 -1.37
C VAL A 192 -2.69 -8.31 -1.77
N VAL A 193 -2.97 -7.02 -1.62
CA VAL A 193 -2.02 -5.92 -1.81
C VAL A 193 -1.73 -5.28 -0.46
N ARG A 194 -0.45 -4.97 -0.22
CA ARG A 194 0.03 -4.27 0.97
C ARG A 194 1.23 -3.40 0.63
N LEU A 195 1.60 -2.47 1.50
CA LEU A 195 2.90 -1.80 1.38
C LEU A 195 4.03 -2.83 1.49
N THR A 196 5.11 -2.65 0.74
CA THR A 196 6.26 -3.59 0.72
C THR A 196 6.93 -3.69 2.09
N HIS A 197 6.89 -2.60 2.86
CA HIS A 197 7.48 -2.50 4.19
C HIS A 197 6.84 -1.36 4.98
N TYR A 198 6.85 -1.45 6.31
CA TYR A 198 6.30 -0.40 7.19
C TYR A 198 7.00 0.95 7.02
N SER A 199 8.27 0.96 6.63
CA SER A 199 9.02 2.20 6.35
C SER A 199 8.45 3.03 5.19
N VAL A 200 7.68 2.42 4.28
CA VAL A 200 6.96 3.17 3.24
C VAL A 200 5.92 4.06 3.91
N LEU A 201 5.10 3.50 4.81
CA LEU A 201 4.11 4.26 5.57
C LEU A 201 4.79 5.34 6.42
N GLN A 202 5.88 5.00 7.11
CA GLN A 202 6.62 5.98 7.90
C GLN A 202 7.11 7.16 7.06
N TYR A 203 7.55 6.91 5.83
CA TYR A 203 7.99 7.98 4.92
C TYR A 203 6.82 8.82 4.42
N LEU A 204 5.75 8.19 3.94
CA LEU A 204 4.56 8.87 3.41
C LEU A 204 3.87 9.74 4.47
N SER A 205 3.86 9.32 5.74
CA SER A 205 3.28 10.07 6.86
C SER A 205 4.27 11.01 7.58
N SER A 206 5.49 11.16 7.07
CA SER A 206 6.50 12.03 7.67
C SER A 206 6.44 13.44 7.10
N ASN A 207 6.57 14.46 7.96
CA ASN A 207 6.72 15.85 7.53
C ASN A 207 7.89 16.06 6.56
N ARG A 208 8.87 15.14 6.54
CA ARG A 208 10.01 15.19 5.61
C ARG A 208 9.63 15.13 4.14
N ILE A 209 8.50 14.51 3.78
CA ILE A 209 8.07 14.45 2.38
C ILE A 209 7.51 15.79 1.90
N GLN A 210 6.98 16.62 2.80
CA GLN A 210 6.32 17.88 2.47
C GLN A 210 7.27 18.89 1.80
N SER A 211 8.55 18.86 2.16
CA SER A 211 9.59 19.73 1.57
C SER A 211 10.27 19.13 0.33
N THR A 212 9.65 18.14 -0.32
CA THR A 212 10.23 17.44 -1.47
C THR A 212 9.34 17.59 -2.70
N ALA A 213 9.88 17.29 -3.88
CA ALA A 213 9.10 17.30 -5.12
C ALA A 213 7.96 16.26 -5.18
N VAL A 214 7.91 15.33 -4.21
CA VAL A 214 6.85 14.30 -4.11
C VAL A 214 5.92 14.56 -2.92
N SER A 215 5.83 15.81 -2.47
CA SER A 215 4.97 16.24 -1.36
C SER A 215 3.49 15.94 -1.59
N PHE A 216 3.05 15.82 -2.85
CA PHE A 216 1.71 15.36 -3.23
C PHE A 216 1.33 14.03 -2.55
N PHE A 217 2.30 13.15 -2.34
CA PHE A 217 2.07 11.83 -1.73
C PHE A 217 2.11 11.84 -0.20
N HIS A 218 2.15 13.01 0.44
CA HIS A 218 2.07 13.11 1.89
C HIS A 218 0.74 12.55 2.40
N LEU A 219 0.81 11.58 3.30
CA LEU A 219 -0.34 10.98 3.97
C LEU A 219 -0.49 11.56 5.37
N ASP A 220 -1.30 12.62 5.49
CA ASP A 220 -1.77 13.06 6.79
C ASP A 220 -2.63 11.96 7.43
N VAL A 221 -2.32 11.63 8.69
CA VAL A 221 -2.93 10.48 9.38
C VAL A 221 -4.42 10.70 9.60
N LEU A 222 -4.84 11.91 9.95
CA LEU A 222 -6.25 12.22 10.21
C LEU A 222 -7.03 12.26 8.89
N CYS A 223 -6.53 12.99 7.89
CA CYS A 223 -7.16 13.07 6.58
C CYS A 223 -7.29 11.69 5.92
N SER A 224 -6.27 10.82 6.04
CA SER A 224 -6.33 9.48 5.47
C SER A 224 -7.33 8.56 6.19
N ARG A 225 -7.47 8.69 7.52
CA ARG A 225 -8.49 7.97 8.31
C ARG A 225 -9.90 8.45 7.98
N GLN A 226 -10.07 9.76 7.77
CA GLN A 226 -11.33 10.33 7.34
C GLN A 226 -11.69 9.87 5.92
N ASN A 227 -10.72 9.90 5.01
CA ASN A 227 -10.90 9.48 3.63
C ASN A 227 -11.37 8.01 3.52
N ILE A 228 -10.82 7.09 4.32
CA ILE A 228 -11.31 5.69 4.27
C ILE A 228 -12.73 5.54 4.85
N ALA A 229 -13.12 6.33 5.86
CA ALA A 229 -14.49 6.34 6.36
C ALA A 229 -15.47 6.90 5.31
N GLN A 230 -15.09 7.99 4.65
CA GLN A 230 -15.85 8.59 3.56
C GLN A 230 -15.97 7.64 2.38
N LEU A 231 -14.89 6.97 2.00
CA LEU A 231 -14.90 5.94 0.97
C LEU A 231 -15.90 4.82 1.29
N CYS A 232 -15.92 4.33 2.54
CA CYS A 232 -16.92 3.32 2.95
C CYS A 232 -18.35 3.84 2.78
N LEU A 233 -18.65 5.07 3.19
CA LEU A 233 -19.99 5.66 3.05
C LEU A 233 -20.37 5.90 1.60
N ALA A 234 -19.49 6.52 0.82
CA ALA A 234 -19.71 6.78 -0.61
C ALA A 234 -19.99 5.48 -1.36
N TYR A 235 -19.23 4.43 -1.06
CA TYR A 235 -19.41 3.13 -1.68
C TYR A 235 -20.74 2.47 -1.28
N LEU A 236 -21.11 2.52 0.01
CA LEU A 236 -22.39 1.98 0.48
C LEU A 236 -23.58 2.74 -0.12
N HIS A 237 -23.47 4.06 -0.23
CA HIS A 237 -24.46 4.91 -0.87
C HIS A 237 -24.63 4.56 -2.35
N ALA A 238 -23.54 4.47 -3.11
CA ALA A 238 -23.58 4.11 -4.52
C ALA A 238 -24.19 2.72 -4.77
N VAL A 239 -23.91 1.75 -3.90
CA VAL A 239 -24.53 0.42 -3.97
C VAL A 239 -26.01 0.46 -3.59
N ALA A 240 -26.43 1.30 -2.64
CA ALA A 240 -27.83 1.44 -2.27
C ALA A 240 -28.69 2.05 -3.38
N GLU A 241 -28.11 2.91 -4.23
CA GLU A 241 -28.77 3.42 -5.45
C GLU A 241 -28.85 2.39 -6.58
N TYR A 242 -28.08 1.30 -6.48
CA TYR A 242 -28.07 0.22 -7.46
C TYR A 242 -29.27 -0.71 -7.21
N ASN A 243 -30.38 -0.46 -7.90
CA ASN A 243 -31.62 -1.23 -7.76
C ASN A 243 -31.51 -2.66 -8.34
N ASP A 244 -32.30 -3.56 -7.75
CA ASP A 244 -32.77 -4.82 -8.34
C ASP A 244 -31.69 -5.88 -8.64
N SER A 245 -30.88 -6.21 -7.63
CA SER A 245 -29.91 -7.32 -7.71
C SER A 245 -29.91 -8.16 -6.44
N SER A 246 -29.67 -9.46 -6.59
CA SER A 246 -29.51 -10.34 -5.44
C SER A 246 -28.27 -9.94 -4.63
N ALA A 247 -28.26 -10.26 -3.33
CA ALA A 247 -27.08 -10.01 -2.48
C ALA A 247 -25.81 -10.65 -3.07
N HIS A 248 -25.94 -11.83 -3.68
CA HIS A 248 -24.83 -12.53 -4.30
C HIS A 248 -24.23 -11.76 -5.48
N GLU A 249 -25.07 -11.25 -6.38
CA GLU A 249 -24.64 -10.43 -7.52
C GLU A 249 -24.01 -9.12 -7.07
N LEU A 250 -24.56 -8.46 -6.06
CA LEU A 250 -23.96 -7.24 -5.49
C LEU A 250 -22.53 -7.49 -5.01
N TYR A 251 -22.26 -8.58 -4.29
CA TYR A 251 -20.89 -8.89 -3.82
C TYR A 251 -19.91 -9.26 -4.93
N GLN A 252 -20.41 -9.74 -6.09
CA GLN A 252 -19.57 -9.98 -7.26
C GLN A 252 -19.29 -8.68 -8.03
N THR A 253 -20.31 -7.86 -8.21
CA THR A 253 -20.25 -6.60 -8.95
C THR A 253 -19.48 -5.51 -8.20
N PHE A 254 -19.58 -5.51 -6.87
CA PHE A 254 -19.02 -4.48 -5.98
C PHE A 254 -18.03 -5.09 -4.96
N PRO A 255 -16.78 -5.38 -5.38
CA PRO A 255 -15.79 -6.05 -4.53
C PRO A 255 -15.51 -5.38 -3.18
N PHE A 256 -15.68 -4.05 -3.08
CA PHE A 256 -15.41 -3.29 -1.85
C PHE A 256 -16.60 -3.28 -0.87
N LEU A 257 -17.79 -3.70 -1.28
CA LEU A 257 -19.04 -3.64 -0.49
C LEU A 257 -18.88 -4.29 0.88
N HIS A 258 -18.35 -5.52 0.89
CA HIS A 258 -18.15 -6.28 2.11
C HIS A 258 -17.17 -5.59 3.08
N TYR A 259 -16.14 -4.92 2.55
CA TYR A 259 -15.21 -4.18 3.41
C TYR A 259 -15.90 -2.97 4.01
N ALA A 260 -16.60 -2.19 3.17
CA ALA A 260 -17.29 -0.98 3.60
C ALA A 260 -18.32 -1.28 4.70
N ALA A 261 -19.19 -2.28 4.48
CA ALA A 261 -20.24 -2.66 5.44
C ALA A 261 -19.68 -3.11 6.79
N ILE A 262 -18.56 -3.84 6.80
CA ILE A 262 -17.99 -4.39 8.05
C ILE A 262 -17.17 -3.36 8.82
N TYR A 263 -16.39 -2.53 8.12
CA TYR A 263 -15.39 -1.69 8.77
C TYR A 263 -15.80 -0.23 8.93
N LEU A 264 -16.92 0.22 8.33
CA LEU A 264 -17.40 1.60 8.46
C LEU A 264 -17.43 2.08 9.92
N VAL A 265 -18.16 1.38 10.79
CA VAL A 265 -18.29 1.78 12.21
C VAL A 265 -16.93 1.81 12.90
N SER A 266 -16.02 0.88 12.56
CA SER A 266 -14.68 0.85 13.14
C SER A 266 -13.79 2.02 12.69
N HIS A 267 -14.05 2.58 11.51
CA HIS A 267 -13.37 3.76 10.99
C HIS A 267 -13.97 5.03 11.60
N LEU A 268 -15.31 5.11 11.70
CA LEU A 268 -15.99 6.24 12.35
C LEU A 268 -15.61 6.40 13.83
N LYS A 269 -15.53 5.29 14.58
CA LYS A 269 -15.11 5.31 16.00
C LYS A 269 -13.72 5.91 16.24
N VAL A 270 -12.81 5.81 15.26
CA VAL A 270 -11.48 6.43 15.37
C VAL A 270 -11.56 7.94 15.23
N LEU A 271 -12.59 8.45 14.57
CA LEU A 271 -12.80 9.86 14.30
C LEU A 271 -13.63 10.55 15.40
N GLU A 272 -14.30 9.80 16.28
CA GLU A 272 -15.11 10.37 17.38
C GLU A 272 -14.29 11.21 18.38
N ALA A 273 -12.95 11.05 18.41
CA ALA A 273 -12.04 11.86 19.21
C ALA A 273 -11.46 13.08 18.47
N GLU A 274 -11.86 13.32 17.22
CA GLU A 274 -11.22 14.25 16.29
C GLU A 274 -12.28 15.10 15.55
N PRO A 275 -11.93 16.29 15.01
CA PRO A 275 -12.87 17.06 14.19
C PRO A 275 -13.29 16.28 12.94
N VAL A 276 -14.61 16.14 12.74
CA VAL A 276 -15.21 15.41 11.62
C VAL A 276 -15.29 16.31 10.38
N PRO A 277 -14.73 15.91 9.22
CA PRO A 277 -14.75 16.74 8.00
C PRO A 277 -16.16 16.98 7.47
N LEU A 278 -16.35 18.13 6.81
CA LEU A 278 -17.63 18.50 6.20
C LEU A 278 -18.10 17.48 5.16
N SER A 279 -17.20 16.96 4.31
CA SER A 279 -17.56 15.94 3.32
C SER A 279 -18.05 14.64 3.98
N LEU A 280 -17.49 14.26 5.14
CA LEU A 280 -17.97 13.10 5.90
C LEU A 280 -19.35 13.36 6.53
N GLN A 281 -19.58 14.56 7.06
CA GLN A 281 -20.89 14.95 7.58
C GLN A 281 -21.97 14.95 6.48
N GLN A 282 -21.67 15.53 5.31
CA GLN A 282 -22.55 15.56 4.15
C GLN A 282 -22.89 14.14 3.68
N LEU A 283 -21.87 13.28 3.54
CA LEU A 283 -22.02 11.86 3.22
C LEU A 283 -22.92 11.11 4.19
N SER A 284 -22.70 11.31 5.50
CA SER A 284 -23.51 10.65 6.52
C SER A 284 -24.98 11.07 6.45
N ARG A 285 -25.26 12.36 6.23
CA ARG A 285 -26.62 12.87 6.06
C ARG A 285 -27.27 12.34 4.78
N ALA A 286 -26.55 12.32 3.67
CA ALA A 286 -27.04 11.77 2.41
C ALA A 286 -27.41 10.29 2.56
N PHE A 287 -26.53 9.50 3.19
CA PHE A 287 -26.76 8.08 3.45
C PHE A 287 -27.95 7.82 4.39
N LEU A 288 -28.11 8.61 5.46
CA LEU A 288 -29.23 8.43 6.40
C LEU A 288 -30.57 8.92 5.83
N ASN A 289 -30.54 9.89 4.92
CA ASN A 289 -31.74 10.48 4.32
C ASN A 289 -32.11 9.83 2.97
N SER A 290 -31.31 8.89 2.44
CA SER A 290 -31.71 8.12 1.27
C SER A 290 -32.94 7.30 1.66
N LYS A 291 -34.08 7.63 1.04
CA LYS A 291 -35.36 7.00 1.36
C LYS A 291 -35.22 5.49 1.15
N SER A 292 -35.44 4.70 2.20
CA SER A 292 -35.81 3.29 2.03
C SER A 292 -36.96 3.24 1.03
N GLY A 293 -36.77 2.54 -0.09
CA GLY A 293 -37.69 2.52 -1.21
C GLY A 293 -39.14 2.51 -0.75
N SER A 294 -39.91 3.48 -1.24
CA SER A 294 -41.35 3.43 -1.22
C SER A 294 -41.79 2.10 -1.79
N GLY A 295 -42.26 1.20 -0.93
CA GLY A 295 -43.14 0.12 -1.35
C GLY A 295 -44.41 0.75 -1.89
N SER A 296 -44.43 1.03 -3.19
CA SER A 296 -45.66 1.30 -3.92
C SER A 296 -46.20 -0.05 -4.39
N THR A 297 -47.16 -0.54 -3.60
CA THR A 297 -48.39 -1.27 -3.95
C THR A 297 -48.40 -2.13 -5.21
#